data_AF-V4Y0N7-F1
#
_entry.id   AF-V4Y0N7-F1
#
_cell.length_a   1.000
_cell.length_b   1.000
_cell.length_c   1.000
_cell.angle_alpha   90.00
_cell.angle_beta   90.00
_cell.angle_gamma   90.00
#
_symmetry.space_group_name_H-M   'P 1'
#
loop_
_entity.id
_entity.type
_entity.pdbx_description
1 polymer ?
#
loop_
_entity_poly.entity_id
_entity_poly.type
_entity_poly.pdbx_seq_one_letter_code
_entity_poly.pdbx_strand_id
1 'polypeptide(L)'
;MVQAIWLVVLVLATFTTGYLGYSKYLSRFVELDDERETPAHKYEDGQEYVPSKKPVLLGHHYSSIAGGAPIVGPITAAMWWGWVPAFLWIAL
;
A
#
# COMPACT_ATOMS: atom_id res chain seq x y z
N MET A 1 -25.06 1.13 -14.19
CA MET A 1 -23.77 0.50 -14.53
C MET A 1 -22.77 1.46 -15.16
N VAL A 2 -23.15 2.26 -16.16
CA VAL A 2 -22.22 3.20 -16.86
C VAL A 2 -21.58 4.27 -15.94
N GLN A 3 -22.18 4.62 -14.80
CA GLN A 3 -21.58 5.60 -13.87
C GLN A 3 -20.50 4.99 -12.96
N ALA A 4 -20.62 3.72 -12.59
CA ALA A 4 -19.67 3.08 -11.68
C ALA A 4 -18.32 2.79 -12.36
N ILE A 5 -18.31 2.55 -13.68
CA ILE A 5 -17.08 2.29 -14.43
C ILE A 5 -16.12 3.48 -14.39
N TRP A 6 -16.65 4.71 -14.39
CA TRP A 6 -15.84 5.93 -14.30
C TRP A 6 -15.13 6.06 -12.96
N LEU A 7 -15.79 5.64 -11.87
CA LEU A 7 -15.17 5.60 -10.54
C LEU A 7 -14.03 4.57 -10.51
N VAL A 8 -14.25 3.37 -11.07
CA VAL A 8 -13.21 2.34 -11.16
C VAL A 8 -12.02 2.84 -11.97
N VAL A 9 -12.27 3.44 -13.13
CA VAL A 9 -11.22 4.01 -13.99
C VAL A 9 -10.44 5.09 -13.25
N LEU A 10 -11.12 5.99 -12.53
CA LEU A 10 -10.47 7.05 -11.76
C LEU A 10 -9.57 6.47 -10.66
N VAL A 11 -10.06 5.49 -9.89
CA VAL A 11 -9.28 4.84 -8.83
C VAL A 11 -8.05 4.13 -9.39
N LEU A 12 -8.21 3.36 -10.47
CA LEU A 12 -7.10 2.68 -11.13
C LEU A 12 -6.08 3.68 -11.69
N ALA A 13 -6.54 4.77 -12.30
CA ALA A 13 -5.67 5.82 -12.82
C ALA A 13 -4.87 6.50 -11.69
N THR A 14 -5.52 6.84 -10.56
CA THR A 14 -4.86 7.44 -9.40
C THR A 14 -3.81 6.51 -8.82
N PHE A 15 -4.15 5.26 -8.51
CA PHE A 15 -3.19 4.29 -7.97
C PHE A 15 -2.07 3.96 -8.93
N THR A 16 -2.34 3.88 -10.24
CA THR A 16 -1.30 3.64 -11.26
C THR A 16 -0.35 4.83 -11.33
N THR A 17 -0.87 6.06 -11.32
CA THR A 17 -0.04 7.27 -11.36
C THR A 17 0.80 7.41 -10.10
N GLY A 18 0.20 7.15 -8.93
CA GLY A 18 0.90 7.09 -7.65
C GLY A 18 1.99 6.02 -7.65
N TYR A 19 1.69 4.81 -8.11
CA TYR A 19 2.66 3.73 -8.23
C TYR A 19 3.82 4.13 -9.14
N LEU A 20 3.57 4.54 -10.39
CA LEU A 20 4.65 4.86 -11.34
C LEU A 20 5.46 6.09 -10.95
N GLY A 21 4.81 7.12 -10.42
CA GLY A 21 5.47 8.37 -10.02
C GLY A 21 6.20 8.24 -8.68
N TYR A 22 5.47 7.86 -7.64
CA TYR A 22 6.00 7.85 -6.27
C TYR A 22 6.95 6.69 -6.04
N SER A 23 6.72 5.48 -6.59
CA SER A 23 7.69 4.37 -6.42
C SER A 23 9.05 4.70 -7.04
N LYS A 24 9.06 5.40 -8.19
CA LYS A 24 10.30 5.83 -8.85
C LYS A 24 11.03 6.92 -8.07
N TYR A 25 10.29 7.84 -7.45
CA TYR A 25 10.88 8.81 -6.54
C TYR A 25 11.46 8.10 -5.31
N LEU A 26 10.67 7.23 -4.68
CA LEU A 26 11.04 6.54 -3.45
C LEU A 26 12.23 5.60 -3.66
N SER A 27 12.27 4.86 -4.77
CA SER A 27 13.38 3.95 -5.09
C SER A 27 14.72 4.67 -5.20
N ARG A 28 14.71 5.91 -5.73
CA ARG A 28 15.88 6.79 -5.77
C ARG A 28 16.20 7.38 -4.41
N PHE A 29 15.18 7.81 -3.67
CA PHE A 29 15.34 8.41 -2.35
C PHE A 29 15.98 7.45 -1.34
N VAL A 30 15.59 6.18 -1.37
CA VAL A 30 16.15 5.14 -0.47
C VAL A 30 17.32 4.36 -1.08
N GLU A 31 17.75 4.72 -2.29
CA GLU A 31 18.86 4.07 -3.01
C GLU A 31 18.72 2.54 -3.10
N LEU A 32 17.59 2.07 -3.65
CA LEU A 32 17.36 0.63 -3.84
C LEU A 32 18.45 0.03 -4.74
N ASP A 33 19.01 -1.07 -4.26
CA ASP A 33 20.09 -1.81 -4.90
C ASP A 33 19.76 -3.31 -4.84
N ASP A 34 19.53 -3.91 -6.01
CA ASP A 34 19.16 -5.32 -6.14
C ASP A 34 20.35 -6.27 -5.90
N GLU A 35 21.59 -5.77 -5.93
CA GLU A 35 22.80 -6.53 -5.61
C GLU A 35 23.11 -6.54 -4.11
N ARG A 36 22.45 -5.67 -3.33
CA ARG A 36 22.65 -5.57 -1.89
C ARG A 36 22.03 -6.75 -1.17
N GLU A 37 22.87 -7.56 -0.52
CA GLU A 37 22.41 -8.61 0.39
C GLU A 37 21.56 -8.02 1.51
N THR A 38 20.34 -8.56 1.70
CA THR A 38 19.46 -8.06 2.75
C THR A 38 19.96 -8.50 4.13
N PRO A 39 19.76 -7.69 5.19
CA PRO A 39 20.17 -8.05 6.55
C PRO A 39 19.65 -9.42 7.02
N ALA A 40 18.46 -9.81 6.55
CA ALA A 40 17.87 -11.11 6.84
C ALA A 40 18.77 -12.29 6.41
N HIS A 41 19.48 -12.18 5.28
CA HIS A 41 20.41 -13.22 4.80
C HIS A 41 21.82 -13.05 5.35
N LYS A 42 22.27 -11.80 5.58
CA LYS A 42 23.63 -11.52 6.06
C LYS A 42 23.88 -11.97 7.51
N TYR A 43 22.89 -11.78 8.39
CA TYR A 43 23.05 -12.02 9.82
C TYR A 43 22.39 -13.32 10.32
N GLU A 44 21.30 -13.75 9.67
CA GLU A 44 20.56 -15.02 9.88
C GLU A 44 20.63 -15.58 11.33
N ASP A 45 20.18 -14.79 12.31
CA ASP A 45 20.30 -15.12 13.74
C ASP A 45 19.16 -15.99 14.28
N GLY A 46 18.09 -16.18 13.49
CA GLY A 46 16.91 -16.95 13.88
C GLY A 46 15.95 -16.23 14.83
N GLN A 47 16.20 -14.95 15.17
CA GLN A 47 15.31 -14.12 15.98
C GLN A 47 14.92 -12.83 15.24
N GLU A 48 15.86 -11.90 15.08
CA GLU A 48 15.65 -10.62 14.39
C GLU A 48 15.80 -10.72 12.87
N TYR A 49 16.71 -11.57 12.39
CA TYR A 49 17.04 -11.72 10.97
C TYR A 49 16.67 -13.12 10.49
N VAL A 50 15.48 -13.25 9.88
CA VAL A 50 14.98 -14.52 9.34
C VAL A 50 14.58 -14.38 7.87
N PRO A 51 15.30 -15.04 6.93
CA PRO A 51 14.94 -15.09 5.52
C PRO A 51 13.51 -15.57 5.32
N SER A 52 12.69 -14.75 4.65
CA SER A 52 11.25 -15.00 4.49
C SER A 52 10.83 -14.89 3.02
N LYS A 53 9.88 -15.75 2.62
CA LYS A 53 9.33 -15.69 1.26
C LYS A 53 8.55 -14.39 1.06
N LYS A 54 8.66 -13.79 -0.14
CA LYS A 54 7.98 -12.52 -0.50
C LYS A 54 6.49 -12.46 -0.14
N PRO A 55 5.66 -13.52 -0.35
CA PRO A 55 4.24 -13.47 0.02
C PRO A 55 4.00 -13.37 1.53
N VAL A 56 4.89 -13.95 2.35
CA VAL A 56 4.80 -13.89 3.82
C VAL A 56 5.08 -12.46 4.29
N LEU A 57 6.14 -11.85 3.76
CA LEU A 57 6.48 -10.44 4.03
C LEU A 57 5.32 -9.51 3.63
N LEU A 58 4.73 -9.72 2.45
CA LEU A 58 3.57 -8.94 2.01
C LEU A 58 2.41 -9.04 3.00
N GLY A 59 2.12 -10.24 3.51
CA GLY A 59 1.08 -10.46 4.52
C GLY A 59 1.35 -9.70 5.82
N HIS A 60 2.58 -9.72 6.33
CA HIS A 60 2.97 -8.97 7.53
C HIS A 60 2.88 -7.45 7.33
N HIS A 61 3.33 -6.94 6.18
CA HIS A 61 3.19 -5.52 5.86
C HIS A 61 1.72 -5.13 5.73
N TYR A 62 0.92 -5.94 5.04
CA TYR A 62 -0.50 -5.69 4.88
C TYR A 62 -1.23 -5.68 6.21
N SER A 63 -1.03 -6.69 7.06
CA SER A 63 -1.71 -6.75 8.37
C SER A 63 -1.33 -5.59 9.30
N SER A 64 -0.07 -5.12 9.22
CA SER A 64 0.41 -3.97 9.98
C SER A 64 -0.25 -2.65 9.54
N ILE A 65 -0.67 -2.55 8.28
CA ILE A 65 -1.32 -1.35 7.71
C ILE A 65 -2.86 -1.46 7.77
N ALA A 66 -3.41 -2.67 7.61
CA ALA A 66 -4.84 -2.96 7.52
C ALA A 66 -5.59 -2.90 8.88
N GLY A 67 -5.13 -2.05 9.80
CA GLY A 67 -5.75 -1.85 11.11
C GLY A 67 -7.19 -1.34 11.03
N GLY A 68 -7.76 -0.95 12.17
CA GLY A 68 -9.17 -0.49 12.23
C GLY A 68 -9.44 0.79 11.43
N ALA A 69 -8.44 1.66 11.24
CA ALA A 69 -8.61 2.95 10.58
C ALA A 69 -9.03 2.85 9.09
N PRO A 70 -8.41 2.00 8.24
CA PRO A 70 -8.89 1.70 6.89
C PRO A 70 -10.35 1.27 6.76
N ILE A 71 -10.94 0.70 7.82
CA ILE A 71 -12.35 0.26 7.83
C ILE A 71 -13.24 1.37 8.39
N VAL A 72 -12.93 1.88 9.57
CA VAL A 72 -13.76 2.87 10.27
C VAL A 72 -13.77 4.21 9.53
N GLY A 73 -12.63 4.64 8.97
CA GLY A 73 -12.48 5.92 8.27
C GLY A 73 -13.48 6.10 7.12
N PRO A 74 -13.47 5.23 6.09
CA PRO A 74 -14.41 5.34 4.97
C PRO A 74 -15.88 5.22 5.39
N ILE A 75 -16.18 4.39 6.40
CA ILE A 75 -17.55 4.24 6.90
C ILE A 75 -18.01 5.55 7.55
N THR A 76 -17.22 6.12 8.46
CA THR A 76 -17.54 7.43 9.06
C THR A 76 -17.60 8.52 8.00
N ALA A 77 -16.69 8.49 7.02
CA ALA A 77 -16.66 9.44 5.92
C ALA A 77 -17.97 9.43 5.12
N ALA A 78 -18.44 8.22 4.78
CA ALA A 78 -19.69 8.02 4.06
C ALA A 78 -20.91 8.44 4.88
N MET A 79 -20.94 8.10 6.16
CA MET A 79 -22.07 8.39 7.04
C MET A 79 -22.27 9.89 7.28
N TRP A 80 -21.18 10.64 7.44
CA TRP A 80 -21.26 12.06 7.86
C TRP A 80 -21.19 13.03 6.69
N TRP A 81 -20.45 12.70 5.63
CA TRP A 81 -20.21 13.61 4.50
C TRP A 81 -20.58 13.01 3.13
N GLY A 82 -21.15 11.81 3.12
CA GLY A 82 -21.59 11.12 1.91
C GLY A 82 -20.47 10.42 1.14
N TRP A 83 -20.79 9.93 -0.05
CA TRP A 83 -19.95 8.98 -0.77
C TRP A 83 -18.64 9.56 -1.31
N VAL A 84 -18.61 10.84 -1.70
CA VAL A 84 -17.41 11.43 -2.33
C VAL A 84 -16.21 11.49 -1.36
N PRO A 85 -16.34 11.99 -0.11
CA PRO A 85 -15.25 11.95 0.87
C PRO A 85 -14.79 10.54 1.22
N ALA A 86 -15.71 9.55 1.26
CA ALA A 86 -15.34 8.16 1.47
C ALA A 86 -14.48 7.60 0.34
N PHE A 87 -14.81 7.92 -0.92
CA PHE A 87 -13.99 7.52 -2.07
C PHE A 87 -12.63 8.19 -2.09
N LEU A 88 -12.56 9.49 -1.75
CA LEU A 88 -11.29 10.20 -1.65
C LEU A 88 -10.40 9.60 -0.55
N TRP A 89 -10.97 9.23 0.60
CA TRP A 89 -10.24 8.56 1.68
C TRP A 89 -9.63 7.23 1.24
N ILE A 90 -10.34 6.47 0.39
CA ILE A 90 -9.86 5.17 -0.09
C ILE A 90 -8.78 5.35 -1.17
N ALA A 91 -8.95 6.33 -2.06
CA ALA A 91 -8.18 6.46 -3.29
C ALA A 91 -6.95 7.38 -3.19
N LEU A 92 -6.84 8.20 -2.14
CA LEU A 92 -5.74 9.14 -1.87
C LEU A 92 -5.06 8.79 -0.55
#